data_AF-A0A348B2H1-F1
#
_entry.id   AF-A0A348B2H1-F1
#
_cell.length_a   1.000
_cell.length_b   1.000
_cell.length_c   1.000
_cell.angle_alpha   90.00
_cell.angle_beta   90.00
_cell.angle_gamma   90.00
#
_symmetry.space_group_name_H-M   'P 1'
#
loop_
_entity.id
_entity.type
_entity.pdbx_description
1 polymer ?
#
loop_
_entity_poly.entity_id
_entity_poly.type
_entity_poly.pdbx_seq_one_letter_code
_entity_poly.pdbx_strand_id
1 'polypeptide(L)'
;MNGVSSIGKPSRIVTSALLVIWAGIHFTLGEGLLARLPLVGEFFFVDSVIAIVGAIVLIAGLRVLYLPVLVYAWINYLLLTESRILPAPILGEPLPAINEYVIGTFVLDIVIIVLATMAWLTSK
;
A
#
# COMPACT_ATOMS: atom_id res chain seq x y z
N MET A 1 6.68 30.22 -9.27
CA MET A 1 5.77 29.08 -8.93
C MET A 1 6.14 27.77 -9.66
N ASN A 2 7.37 27.61 -10.17
CA ASN A 2 7.73 26.47 -11.05
C ASN A 2 8.15 25.19 -10.30
N GLY A 3 8.60 25.30 -9.05
CA GLY A 3 9.11 24.14 -8.27
C GLY A 3 8.04 23.17 -7.75
N VAL A 4 6.78 23.60 -7.60
CA VAL A 4 5.71 22.71 -7.10
C VAL A 4 5.33 21.67 -8.17
N SER A 5 5.30 22.07 -9.45
CA SER A 5 5.02 21.16 -10.56
C SER A 5 6.13 20.14 -10.83
N SER A 6 7.39 20.47 -10.48
CA SER A 6 8.53 19.59 -10.74
C SER A 6 8.60 18.40 -9.78
N ILE A 7 7.95 18.46 -8.62
CA ILE A 7 7.92 17.38 -7.61
C ILE A 7 6.74 16.43 -7.84
N GLY A 8 5.63 16.91 -8.43
CA GLY A 8 4.42 16.11 -8.62
C GLY A 8 4.58 14.94 -9.58
N LYS A 9 5.28 15.11 -10.70
CA LYS A 9 5.49 14.00 -11.65
C LYS A 9 6.42 12.91 -11.09
N PRO A 10 7.61 13.23 -10.53
CA PRO A 10 8.47 12.21 -9.92
C PRO A 10 7.79 11.47 -8.76
N SER A 11 7.14 12.18 -7.84
CA SER A 11 6.45 11.54 -6.70
C SER A 11 5.39 10.55 -7.16
N ARG A 12 4.58 10.89 -8.18
CA ARG A 12 3.62 9.96 -8.78
C ARG A 12 4.28 8.71 -9.35
N ILE A 13 5.33 8.87 -10.17
CA ILE A 13 5.98 7.73 -10.83
C ILE A 13 6.63 6.81 -9.80
N VAL A 14 7.32 7.38 -8.80
CA VAL A 14 7.95 6.58 -7.74
C VAL A 14 6.88 5.88 -6.90
N THR A 15 5.83 6.57 -6.48
CA THR A 15 4.71 5.95 -5.75
C THR A 15 4.08 4.82 -6.56
N SER A 16 3.90 5.01 -7.86
CA SER A 16 3.33 3.98 -8.75
C SER A 16 4.22 2.73 -8.79
N ALA A 17 5.53 2.90 -8.94
CA ALA A 17 6.47 1.80 -8.92
C ALA A 17 6.47 1.05 -7.57
N LEU A 18 6.41 1.80 -6.46
CA LEU A 18 6.33 1.22 -5.12
C LEU A 18 5.02 0.46 -4.90
N LEU A 19 3.88 0.94 -5.41
CA LEU A 19 2.61 0.21 -5.36
C LEU A 19 2.67 -1.11 -6.14
N VAL A 20 3.36 -1.14 -7.29
CA VAL A 20 3.57 -2.40 -8.03
C VAL A 20 4.48 -3.36 -7.26
N ILE A 21 5.56 -2.86 -6.66
CA ILE A 21 6.44 -3.68 -5.80
C ILE A 21 5.68 -4.23 -4.60
N TRP A 22 4.90 -3.36 -3.93
CA TRP A 22 4.04 -3.73 -2.82
C TRP A 22 3.05 -4.82 -3.23
N ALA A 23 2.40 -4.68 -4.39
CA ALA A 23 1.48 -5.68 -4.92
C ALA A 23 2.17 -7.03 -5.16
N GLY A 24 3.36 -7.04 -5.75
CA GLY A 24 4.11 -8.27 -6.02
C GLY A 24 4.51 -9.02 -4.74
N ILE A 25 4.98 -8.28 -3.72
CA ILE A 25 5.29 -8.84 -2.40
C ILE A 25 4.04 -9.50 -1.79
N HIS A 26 2.92 -8.76 -1.72
CA HIS A 26 1.70 -9.24 -1.09
C HIS A 26 1.01 -10.35 -1.87
N PHE A 27 1.14 -10.37 -3.20
CA PHE A 27 0.65 -11.47 -4.04
C PHE A 27 1.38 -12.78 -3.70
N THR A 28 2.71 -12.70 -3.55
CA THR A 28 3.56 -13.85 -3.20
C THR A 28 3.26 -14.34 -1.78
N LEU A 29 3.05 -13.42 -0.83
CA LEU A 29 2.64 -13.75 0.53
C LEU A 29 1.24 -14.39 0.57
N GLY A 30 0.30 -13.86 -0.23
CA GLY A 30 -1.05 -14.37 -0.36
C GLY A 30 -1.08 -15.82 -0.84
N GLU A 31 -0.27 -16.15 -1.85
CA GLU A 31 -0.12 -17.53 -2.34
C GLU A 31 0.35 -18.49 -1.23
N GLY A 32 1.37 -18.10 -0.46
CA GLY A 32 1.86 -18.90 0.66
C GLY A 32 0.83 -19.10 1.78
N LEU A 33 -0.15 -18.20 1.90
CA LEU A 33 -1.20 -18.26 2.91
C LEU A 33 -2.43 -19.04 2.47
N LEU A 34 -2.70 -19.21 1.17
CA LEU A 34 -3.89 -19.91 0.68
C LEU A 34 -4.09 -21.30 1.30
N ALA A 35 -3.00 -22.04 1.50
CA ALA A 35 -3.05 -23.40 2.04
C ALA A 35 -3.41 -23.47 3.54
N ARG A 36 -3.25 -22.37 4.29
CA ARG A 36 -3.40 -22.35 5.75
C ARG A 36 -4.48 -21.38 6.24
N LEU A 37 -4.60 -20.24 5.58
CA LEU A 37 -5.51 -19.13 5.89
C LEU A 37 -6.10 -18.61 4.57
N PRO A 38 -6.99 -19.37 3.90
CA PRO A 38 -7.46 -19.06 2.55
C PRO A 38 -8.10 -17.68 2.44
N LEU A 39 -8.93 -17.29 3.40
CA LEU A 39 -9.56 -15.96 3.43
C LEU A 39 -8.54 -14.82 3.50
N VAL A 40 -7.44 -15.01 4.24
CA VAL A 40 -6.35 -14.02 4.35
C VAL A 40 -5.54 -13.98 3.06
N GLY A 41 -5.28 -15.15 2.45
CA GLY A 41 -4.61 -15.22 1.15
C GLY A 41 -5.41 -14.54 0.04
N GLU A 42 -6.71 -14.82 -0.06
CA GLU A 42 -7.64 -14.16 -1.00
C GLU A 42 -7.71 -12.65 -0.80
N PHE A 43 -7.74 -12.20 0.46
CA PHE A 43 -7.65 -10.77 0.78
C PHE A 43 -6.40 -10.15 0.18
N PHE A 44 -5.21 -10.73 0.38
CA PHE A 44 -3.97 -10.21 -0.19
C PHE A 44 -3.98 -10.16 -1.72
N PHE A 45 -4.61 -11.13 -2.39
CA PHE A 45 -4.76 -11.06 -3.85
C PHE A 45 -5.59 -9.88 -4.32
N VAL A 46 -6.77 -9.68 -3.70
CA VAL A 46 -7.65 -8.56 -4.02
C VAL A 46 -6.95 -7.24 -3.72
N ASP A 47 -6.27 -7.17 -2.59
CA ASP A 47 -5.53 -5.99 -2.14
C ASP A 47 -4.38 -5.63 -3.11
N SER A 48 -3.60 -6.62 -3.55
CA SER A 48 -2.59 -6.45 -4.60
C SER A 48 -3.18 -5.93 -5.91
N VAL A 49 -4.38 -6.38 -6.31
CA VAL A 49 -5.05 -5.83 -7.51
C VAL A 49 -5.41 -4.36 -7.30
N ILE A 50 -5.91 -3.97 -6.13
CA ILE A 50 -6.23 -2.58 -5.80
C ILE A 50 -4.96 -1.71 -5.82
N ALA A 51 -3.84 -2.19 -5.30
CA ALA A 51 -2.54 -1.51 -5.40
C ALA A 51 -2.12 -1.27 -6.86
N ILE A 52 -2.28 -2.25 -7.74
CA ILE A 52 -1.99 -2.11 -9.17
C ILE A 52 -2.91 -1.06 -9.81
N VAL A 53 -4.20 -1.06 -9.49
CA VAL A 53 -5.14 -0.02 -9.94
C VAL A 53 -4.69 1.35 -9.46
N GLY A 54 -4.24 1.47 -8.21
CA GLY A 54 -3.68 2.70 -7.66
C GLY A 54 -2.43 3.17 -8.42
N ALA A 55 -1.54 2.25 -8.79
CA ALA A 55 -0.38 2.56 -9.63
C ALA A 55 -0.79 3.08 -11.01
N ILE A 56 -1.77 2.44 -11.66
CA ILE A 56 -2.31 2.88 -12.96
C ILE A 56 -2.92 4.27 -12.85
N VAL A 57 -3.70 4.55 -11.80
CA VAL A 57 -4.29 5.87 -11.52
C VAL A 57 -3.22 6.96 -11.45
N LEU A 58 -2.15 6.71 -10.71
CA LEU A 58 -1.05 7.67 -10.53
C LEU A 58 -0.23 7.86 -11.81
N ILE A 59 -0.01 6.80 -12.61
CA ILE A 59 0.64 6.89 -13.93
C ILE A 59 -0.24 7.69 -14.91
N ALA A 60 -1.52 7.33 -15.03
CA ALA A 60 -2.47 7.95 -15.94
C ALA A 60 -2.76 9.42 -15.61
N GLY A 61 -2.52 9.83 -14.36
CA GLY A 61 -2.67 11.23 -13.96
C GLY A 61 -4.08 11.62 -13.54
N LEU A 62 -4.88 10.63 -13.13
CA LEU A 62 -6.28 10.81 -12.75
C LEU A 62 -6.37 11.44 -11.34
N ARG A 63 -6.15 12.76 -11.26
CA ARG A 63 -5.98 13.50 -10.00
C ARG A 63 -7.11 13.31 -8.99
N VAL A 64 -8.36 13.23 -9.44
CA VAL A 64 -9.54 13.01 -8.58
C VAL A 64 -9.40 11.72 -7.76
N LEU A 65 -8.65 10.74 -8.29
CA LEU A 65 -8.44 9.44 -7.66
C LEU A 65 -7.17 9.36 -6.81
N TYR A 66 -6.38 10.43 -6.69
CA TYR A 66 -5.17 10.40 -5.85
C TYR A 66 -5.49 10.33 -4.36
N LEU A 67 -6.55 11.01 -3.93
CA LEU A 67 -7.00 10.93 -2.54
C LEU A 67 -7.47 9.50 -2.19
N PRO A 68 -8.31 8.83 -3.01
CA PRO A 68 -8.57 7.40 -2.85
C PRO A 68 -7.31 6.52 -2.75
N VAL A 69 -6.28 6.77 -3.57
CA VAL A 69 -5.00 6.02 -3.48
C VAL A 69 -4.28 6.30 -2.16
N LEU A 70 -4.31 7.54 -1.66
CA LEU A 70 -3.74 7.88 -0.36
C LEU A 70 -4.50 7.23 0.80
N VAL A 71 -5.84 7.25 0.75
CA VAL A 71 -6.70 6.57 1.74
C VAL A 71 -6.41 5.07 1.75
N TYR A 72 -6.27 4.45 0.58
CA TYR A 72 -5.89 3.06 0.43
C TYR A 72 -4.54 2.75 1.10
N ALA A 73 -3.51 3.59 0.88
CA ALA A 73 -2.21 3.40 1.52
C ALA A 73 -2.29 3.50 3.06
N TRP A 74 -3.11 4.41 3.58
CA TRP A 74 -3.36 4.52 5.02
C TRP A 74 -4.09 3.30 5.59
N ILE A 75 -5.10 2.79 4.89
CA ILE A 75 -5.82 1.58 5.30
C ILE A 75 -4.84 0.41 5.45
N ASN A 76 -3.94 0.22 4.49
CA ASN A 76 -2.93 -0.85 4.55
C ASN A 76 -2.00 -0.72 5.76
N TYR A 77 -1.46 0.49 5.98
CA TYR A 77 -0.62 0.77 7.15
C TYR A 77 -1.36 0.48 8.47
N LEU A 78 -2.62 0.89 8.56
CA LEU A 78 -3.44 0.71 9.76
C LEU A 78 -3.81 -0.76 9.96
N LEU A 79 -4.16 -1.51 8.91
CA LEU A 79 -4.42 -2.95 8.99
C LEU A 79 -3.18 -3.72 9.43
N LEU A 80 -2.00 -3.37 8.90
CA LEU A 80 -0.75 -3.97 9.35
C LEU A 80 -0.48 -3.66 10.82
N THR A 81 -0.67 -2.40 11.24
CA THR A 81 -0.55 -1.96 12.63
C THR A 81 -1.51 -2.73 13.55
N GLU A 82 -2.78 -2.76 13.20
CA GLU A 82 -3.84 -3.42 13.95
C GLU A 82 -3.52 -4.91 14.12
N SER A 83 -3.15 -5.59 13.03
CA SER A 83 -2.84 -7.02 13.07
C SER A 83 -1.62 -7.40 13.92
N ARG A 84 -0.81 -6.41 14.36
CA ARG A 84 0.38 -6.61 15.21
C ARG A 84 0.20 -6.14 16.64
N ILE A 85 -0.70 -5.18 16.86
CA ILE A 85 -0.93 -4.58 18.20
C ILE A 85 -2.21 -5.13 18.83
N LEU A 86 -3.25 -5.33 18.02
CA LEU A 86 -4.56 -5.79 18.45
C LEU A 86 -4.81 -7.24 18.01
N PRO A 87 -5.77 -7.92 18.65
CA PRO A 87 -6.26 -9.20 18.17
C PRO A 87 -6.73 -9.08 16.73
N ALA A 88 -6.12 -9.84 15.81
CA ALA A 88 -6.56 -9.80 14.42
C ALA A 88 -8.02 -10.28 14.34
N PRO A 89 -8.93 -9.60 13.62
CA PRO A 89 -10.37 -9.89 13.65
C PRO A 89 -10.75 -11.35 13.35
N ILE A 90 -9.90 -12.06 12.60
CA ILE A 90 -10.12 -13.45 12.19
C ILE A 90 -9.44 -14.45 13.15
N LEU A 91 -8.34 -14.07 13.81
CA LEU A 91 -7.52 -14.98 14.60
C LEU A 91 -7.75 -14.85 16.11
N GLY A 92 -8.35 -13.75 16.57
CA GLY A 92 -8.66 -13.53 17.99
C GLY A 92 -7.44 -13.24 18.86
N GLU A 93 -6.24 -13.21 18.28
CA GLU A 93 -4.96 -12.91 18.94
C GLU A 93 -4.10 -12.06 17.99
N PRO A 94 -3.15 -11.24 18.51
CA PRO A 94 -2.19 -10.54 17.66
C PRO A 94 -1.31 -11.51 16.87
N LEU A 95 -0.96 -11.17 15.63
CA LEU A 95 -0.07 -12.03 14.85
C LEU A 95 1.35 -12.01 15.45
N PRO A 96 1.94 -13.18 15.76
CA PRO A 96 3.01 -13.31 16.76
C PRO A 96 4.42 -12.94 16.27
N ALA A 97 4.58 -12.09 15.23
CA ALA A 97 5.91 -11.77 14.75
C ALA A 97 6.03 -10.35 14.18
N ILE A 98 6.84 -9.53 14.85
CA ILE A 98 7.58 -8.47 14.17
C ILE A 98 8.87 -9.13 13.65
N ASN A 99 8.93 -9.36 12.34
CA ASN A 99 10.13 -9.82 11.66
C ASN A 99 10.57 -8.76 10.64
N GLU A 100 11.72 -8.99 10.00
CA GLU A 100 12.29 -8.08 9.00
C GLU A 100 11.33 -7.76 7.84
N TYR A 101 10.50 -8.71 7.42
CA TYR A 101 9.49 -8.48 6.38
C TYR A 101 8.40 -7.53 6.86
N VAL A 102 7.90 -7.69 8.08
CA VAL A 102 6.89 -6.80 8.68
C VAL A 102 7.42 -5.38 8.83
N ILE A 103 8.66 -5.23 9.31
CA ILE A 103 9.31 -3.92 9.41
C ILE A 103 9.49 -3.31 8.02
N GLY A 104 9.93 -4.11 7.04
CA GLY A 104 10.07 -3.70 5.65
C GLY A 104 8.75 -3.19 5.05
N THR A 105 7.64 -3.88 5.30
CA THR A 105 6.31 -3.45 4.85
C THR A 105 5.88 -2.14 5.52
N PHE A 106 6.08 -1.98 6.83
CA PHE A 106 5.80 -0.70 7.50
C PHE A 106 6.56 0.47 6.88
N VAL A 107 7.86 0.28 6.60
CA VAL A 107 8.68 1.31 5.95
C VAL A 107 8.16 1.61 4.56
N LEU A 108 7.83 0.57 3.78
CA LEU A 108 7.28 0.73 2.43
C LEU A 108 5.96 1.51 2.44
N ASP A 109 5.04 1.18 3.34
CA ASP A 109 3.76 1.87 3.49
C ASP A 109 3.95 3.35 3.84
N ILE A 110 4.83 3.66 4.80
CA ILE A 110 5.14 5.05 5.19
C ILE A 110 5.70 5.83 4.00
N VAL A 111 6.61 5.24 3.23
CA VAL A 111 7.18 5.89 2.04
C VAL A 111 6.10 6.13 0.99
N ILE A 112 5.23 5.15 0.73
CA ILE A 112 4.10 5.30 -0.21
C ILE A 112 3.16 6.41 0.26
N ILE A 113 2.80 6.46 1.55
CA ILE A 113 1.93 7.51 2.12
C ILE A 113 2.54 8.90 1.91
N VAL A 114 3.83 9.07 2.23
CA VAL A 114 4.52 10.36 2.09
C VAL A 114 4.55 10.79 0.61
N LEU A 115 4.93 9.89 -0.30
CA LEU A 115 5.02 10.20 -1.72
C LEU A 115 3.64 10.44 -2.36
N ALA A 116 2.62 9.66 -1.98
CA ALA A 116 1.24 9.83 -2.43
C ALA A 116 0.66 11.16 -1.93
N THR A 117 0.96 11.54 -0.68
CA THR A 117 0.58 12.85 -0.12
C THR A 117 1.23 13.98 -0.93
N MET A 118 2.53 13.88 -1.22
CA MET A 118 3.21 14.86 -2.07
C MET A 118 2.60 14.92 -3.48
N ALA A 119 2.33 13.77 -4.10
CA ALA A 119 1.70 13.69 -5.41
C ALA A 119 0.33 14.39 -5.43
N TRP A 120 -0.49 14.17 -4.40
CA TRP A 120 -1.78 14.82 -4.24
C TRP A 120 -1.66 16.34 -4.09
N LEU A 121 -0.84 16.81 -3.13
CA LEU A 121 -0.69 18.24 -2.84
C LEU A 121 -0.04 19.05 -3.96
N THR A 122 0.84 18.42 -4.74
CA THR A 122 1.62 19.09 -5.80
C THR A 122 1.04 18.94 -7.20
N SER A 123 0.12 17.98 -7.41
CA SER A 123 -0.71 17.95 -8.61
C SER A 123 -1.59 19.20 -8.62
N LYS A 124 -1.52 19.99 -9.70
CA LYS A 124 -2.38 21.15 -9.94
C LYS A 124 -3.33 20.88 -11.09
#